data_AF-A0A7Y8E1V7-F1
#
_entry.id   AF-A0A7Y8E1V7-F1
#
_cell.length_a   1.000
_cell.length_b   1.000
_cell.length_c   1.000
_cell.angle_alpha   90.00
_cell.angle_beta   90.00
_cell.angle_gamma   90.00
#
_symmetry.space_group_name_H-M   'P 1'
#
loop_
_entity.id
_entity.type
_entity.pdbx_description
1 polymer ?
#
loop_
_entity_poly.entity_id
_entity_poly.type
_entity_poly.pdbx_seq_one_letter_code
_entity_poly.pdbx_strand_id
1 'polypeptide(L)'
;MTDRIDAQSKMPGAEKKNVDGTKSTVDPSATDQQKIEARLEGAEIKTELLANTILSINEGADANAVGKDPAASTDINARLTGLEKRMDTIEGQMEGIAERYGLVYCPYSEPESSQAPTDKSRVETIEQRYKYMNTMVKKLKAAKEIDKEDDAE
;
A
#
# COMPACT_ATOMS: atom_id res chain seq x y z
N MET A 1 -7.06 6.48 -11.62
CA MET A 1 -6.47 6.52 -10.25
C MET A 1 -6.90 7.77 -9.49
N THR A 2 -6.68 8.98 -10.03
CA THR A 2 -7.06 10.26 -9.38
C THR A 2 -8.51 10.27 -8.90
N ASP A 3 -9.46 9.87 -9.74
CA ASP A 3 -10.88 9.82 -9.36
C ASP A 3 -11.16 8.90 -8.16
N ARG A 4 -10.40 7.80 -8.02
CA ARG A 4 -10.52 6.87 -6.88
C ARG A 4 -9.95 7.46 -5.60
N ILE A 5 -8.85 8.22 -5.70
CA ILE A 5 -8.29 8.96 -4.56
C ILE A 5 -9.31 10.00 -4.09
N ASP A 6 -9.89 10.76 -5.02
CA ASP A 6 -10.91 11.76 -4.71
C ASP A 6 -12.15 11.12 -4.10
N ALA A 7 -12.62 10.00 -4.65
CA ALA A 7 -13.75 9.25 -4.10
C ALA A 7 -13.45 8.74 -2.67
N GLN A 8 -12.26 8.14 -2.45
CA GLN A 8 -11.84 7.65 -1.14
C GLN A 8 -11.77 8.78 -0.11
N SER A 9 -11.28 9.95 -0.51
CA SER A 9 -11.19 11.13 0.38
C SER A 9 -12.54 11.69 0.84
N LYS A 10 -13.63 11.28 0.17
CA LYS A 10 -15.01 11.71 0.45
C LYS A 10 -15.83 10.63 1.15
N MET A 11 -15.29 9.43 1.36
CA MET A 11 -16.01 8.34 2.01
C MET A 11 -16.34 8.70 3.47
N PRO A 12 -17.53 8.36 3.98
CA PRO A 12 -17.78 8.33 5.42
C PRO A 12 -16.72 7.46 6.09
N GLY A 13 -16.12 7.92 7.18
CA GLY A 13 -15.04 7.16 7.83
C GLY A 13 -13.63 7.48 7.33
N ALA A 14 -13.45 8.19 6.20
CA ALA A 14 -12.13 8.58 5.72
C ALA A 14 -11.46 9.62 6.64
N GLU A 15 -10.13 9.50 6.82
CA GLU A 15 -9.35 10.47 7.59
C GLU A 15 -9.33 11.82 6.86
N LYS A 16 -9.63 12.89 7.59
CA LYS A 16 -9.57 14.27 7.14
C LYS A 16 -8.55 15.03 7.98
N LYS A 17 -7.63 15.75 7.33
CA LYS A 17 -6.75 16.71 8.02
C LYS A 17 -7.44 18.06 8.09
N ASN A 18 -7.60 18.58 9.30
CA ASN A 18 -8.19 19.89 9.56
C ASN A 18 -7.16 21.00 9.33
N VAL A 19 -7.64 22.24 9.21
CA VAL A 19 -6.78 23.43 8.99
C VAL A 19 -5.77 23.61 10.14
N ASP A 20 -6.15 23.24 11.36
CA ASP A 20 -5.30 23.27 12.56
C ASP A 20 -4.28 22.11 12.62
N GLY A 21 -4.23 21.25 11.60
CA GLY A 21 -3.34 20.09 11.54
C GLY A 21 -3.84 18.85 12.28
N THR A 22 -4.95 18.94 13.02
CA THR A 22 -5.56 17.78 13.68
C THR A 22 -6.17 16.83 12.65
N LYS A 23 -6.31 15.56 13.04
CA LYS A 23 -6.95 14.52 12.23
C LYS A 23 -8.38 14.30 12.74
N SER A 24 -9.33 14.31 11.82
CA SER A 24 -10.73 13.98 12.05
C SER A 24 -11.21 12.99 10.99
N THR A 25 -12.52 12.77 10.93
CA THR A 25 -13.15 11.91 9.94
C THR A 25 -14.12 12.74 9.10
N VAL A 26 -14.26 12.43 7.80
CA VAL A 26 -15.17 13.14 6.88
C VAL A 26 -16.59 13.23 7.43
N ASP A 27 -17.08 12.14 8.02
CA ASP A 27 -18.31 12.07 8.80
C ASP A 27 -17.96 11.60 10.23
N PRO A 28 -18.06 12.47 11.25
CA PRO A 28 -17.81 12.09 12.64
C PRO A 28 -18.75 11.00 13.18
N SER A 29 -19.92 10.83 12.58
CA SER A 29 -20.91 9.83 12.94
C SER A 29 -20.75 8.50 12.21
N ALA A 30 -19.71 8.38 11.36
CA ALA A 30 -19.45 7.17 10.60
C ALA A 30 -19.32 5.95 11.52
N THR A 31 -19.96 4.86 11.09
CA THR A 31 -19.87 3.56 11.77
C THR A 31 -18.46 3.00 11.67
N ASP A 32 -18.13 2.04 12.54
CA ASP A 32 -16.83 1.38 12.47
C ASP A 32 -16.63 0.62 11.16
N GLN A 33 -17.70 0.06 10.60
CA GLN A 33 -17.70 -0.55 9.26
C GLN A 33 -17.28 0.47 8.18
N GLN A 34 -17.89 1.66 8.18
CA GLN A 34 -17.56 2.72 7.20
C GLN A 34 -16.11 3.19 7.34
N LYS A 35 -15.60 3.30 8.57
CA LYS A 35 -14.18 3.61 8.81
C LYS A 35 -13.26 2.53 8.27
N ILE A 36 -13.59 1.25 8.46
CA ILE A 36 -12.82 0.13 7.92
C ILE A 36 -12.85 0.16 6.39
N GLU A 37 -14.01 0.36 5.78
CA GLU A 37 -14.15 0.44 4.31
C GLU A 37 -13.32 1.58 3.72
N ALA A 38 -13.36 2.76 4.33
CA ALA A 38 -12.60 3.92 3.87
C ALA A 38 -11.08 3.71 3.99
N ARG A 39 -10.63 3.07 5.09
CA ARG A 39 -9.22 2.70 5.27
C ARG A 39 -8.79 1.62 4.28
N LEU A 40 -9.64 0.62 4.04
CA LEU A 40 -9.37 -0.47 3.10
C LEU A 40 -9.27 0.03 1.66
N GLU A 41 -10.18 0.90 1.19
CA GLU A 41 -10.04 1.52 -0.14
C GLU A 41 -8.73 2.33 -0.24
N GLY A 42 -8.39 3.07 0.82
CA GLY A 42 -7.13 3.81 0.89
C GLY A 42 -5.90 2.89 0.84
N ALA A 43 -5.95 1.75 1.50
CA ALA A 43 -4.90 0.73 1.47
C ALA A 43 -4.78 0.08 0.08
N GLU A 44 -5.90 -0.26 -0.56
CA GLU A 44 -5.93 -0.79 -1.93
C GLU A 44 -5.27 0.17 -2.93
N ILE A 45 -5.61 1.46 -2.88
CA ILE A 45 -5.02 2.51 -3.72
C ILE A 45 -3.50 2.61 -3.49
N LYS A 46 -3.08 2.63 -2.23
CA LYS A 46 -1.66 2.72 -1.85
C LYS A 46 -0.86 1.51 -2.32
N THR A 47 -1.42 0.31 -2.20
CA THR A 47 -0.78 -0.92 -2.67
C THR A 47 -0.69 -0.97 -4.19
N GLU A 48 -1.71 -0.52 -4.91
CA GLU A 48 -1.66 -0.39 -6.37
C GLU A 48 -0.56 0.57 -6.82
N LEU A 49 -0.44 1.74 -6.17
CA LEU A 49 0.65 2.68 -6.43
C LEU A 49 2.03 2.07 -6.12
N LEU A 50 2.14 1.33 -5.02
CA LEU A 50 3.37 0.65 -4.62
C LEU A 50 3.78 -0.39 -5.65
N ALA A 51 2.85 -1.26 -6.07
CA ALA A 51 3.09 -2.29 -7.09
C ALA A 51 3.57 -1.66 -8.41
N ASN A 52 2.88 -0.62 -8.88
CA ASN A 52 3.26 0.10 -10.10
C ASN A 52 4.63 0.78 -9.99
N THR A 53 4.98 1.29 -8.81
CA THR A 53 6.31 1.85 -8.57
C THR A 53 7.40 0.78 -8.66
N ILE A 54 7.14 -0.41 -8.12
CA ILE A 54 8.07 -1.55 -8.15
C ILE A 54 8.23 -2.08 -9.58
N LEU A 55 7.14 -2.22 -10.32
CA LEU A 55 7.17 -2.55 -11.76
C LEU A 55 8.02 -1.54 -12.52
N SER A 56 7.85 -0.24 -12.28
CA SER A 56 8.65 0.79 -12.95
C SER A 56 10.14 0.76 -12.57
N ILE A 57 10.46 0.39 -11.33
CA ILE A 57 11.86 0.17 -10.91
C ILE A 57 12.44 -1.04 -11.66
N ASN A 58 11.69 -2.14 -11.74
CA ASN A 58 12.14 -3.41 -12.30
C ASN A 58 12.20 -3.44 -13.83
N GLU A 59 11.20 -2.89 -14.51
CA GLU A 59 10.97 -3.05 -15.96
C GLU A 59 11.12 -1.73 -16.74
N GLY A 60 11.21 -0.59 -16.03
CA GLY A 60 11.34 0.73 -16.65
C GLY A 60 10.02 1.50 -16.77
N ALA A 61 10.05 2.66 -17.43
CA ALA A 61 8.90 3.56 -17.51
C ALA A 61 7.70 2.99 -18.30
N ASP A 62 7.97 2.04 -19.20
CA ASP A 62 6.97 1.41 -20.08
C ASP A 62 6.34 0.15 -19.48
N ALA A 63 6.62 -0.16 -18.20
CA ALA A 63 6.04 -1.29 -17.50
C ALA A 63 4.50 -1.22 -17.51
N ASN A 64 3.84 -2.35 -17.74
CA ASN A 64 2.38 -2.41 -17.76
C ASN A 64 1.82 -2.17 -16.36
N ALA A 65 1.22 -1.00 -16.14
CA ALA A 65 0.62 -0.67 -14.86
C ALA A 65 -0.55 -1.60 -14.52
N VAL A 66 -0.58 -2.06 -13.27
CA VAL A 66 -1.71 -2.79 -12.69
C VAL A 66 -2.74 -1.80 -12.14
N GLY A 67 -4.01 -2.22 -12.20
CA GLY A 67 -5.15 -1.47 -11.69
C GLY A 67 -6.11 -2.37 -10.91
N LYS A 68 -7.03 -1.75 -10.16
CA LYS A 68 -8.14 -2.48 -9.53
C LYS A 68 -9.00 -3.19 -10.59
N ASP A 69 -9.22 -4.48 -10.38
CA ASP A 69 -10.11 -5.30 -11.20
C ASP A 69 -11.57 -4.81 -11.05
N PRO A 70 -12.27 -4.48 -12.15
CA PRO A 70 -13.69 -4.13 -12.12
C PRO A 70 -14.59 -5.22 -11.51
N ALA A 71 -14.16 -6.49 -11.56
CA ALA A 71 -14.86 -7.63 -10.96
C ALA A 71 -14.42 -7.91 -9.51
N ALA A 72 -13.58 -7.06 -8.91
CA ALA A 72 -13.15 -7.23 -7.52
C ALA A 72 -14.36 -7.23 -6.57
N SER A 73 -14.32 -8.13 -5.59
CA SER A 73 -15.37 -8.23 -4.56
C SER A 73 -15.57 -6.91 -3.81
N THR A 74 -16.82 -6.62 -3.45
CA THR A 74 -17.17 -5.51 -2.55
C THR A 74 -17.21 -5.94 -1.08
N ASP A 75 -17.18 -7.25 -0.80
CA ASP A 75 -17.13 -7.79 0.56
C ASP A 75 -15.78 -7.49 1.24
N ILE A 76 -15.82 -7.01 2.49
CA ILE A 76 -14.63 -6.58 3.23
C ILE A 76 -13.64 -7.74 3.43
N ASN A 77 -14.11 -8.92 3.81
CA ASN A 77 -13.24 -10.05 4.09
C ASN A 77 -12.53 -10.56 2.84
N ALA A 78 -13.25 -10.63 1.72
CA ALA A 78 -12.69 -10.98 0.41
C ALA A 78 -11.65 -9.94 -0.03
N ARG A 79 -11.95 -8.64 0.15
CA ARG A 79 -11.03 -7.55 -0.19
C ARG A 79 -9.76 -7.56 0.65
N LEU A 80 -9.87 -7.76 1.97
CA LEU A 80 -8.72 -7.90 2.87
C LEU A 80 -7.83 -9.06 2.46
N THR A 81 -8.43 -10.23 2.23
CA THR A 81 -7.69 -11.44 1.83
C THR A 81 -7.00 -11.24 0.49
N GLY A 82 -7.66 -10.60 -0.47
CA GLY A 82 -7.05 -10.27 -1.75
C GLY A 82 -5.91 -9.26 -1.62
N LEU A 83 -6.05 -8.28 -0.73
CA LEU A 83 -5.03 -7.26 -0.50
C LEU A 83 -3.79 -7.84 0.21
N GLU A 84 -3.98 -8.69 1.20
CA GLU A 84 -2.89 -9.41 1.89
C GLU A 84 -2.06 -10.23 0.90
N LYS A 85 -2.71 -11.03 0.03
CA LYS A 85 -2.01 -11.80 -1.01
C LYS A 85 -1.21 -10.92 -1.98
N ARG A 86 -1.75 -9.75 -2.33
CA ARG A 86 -1.02 -8.77 -3.16
C ARG A 86 0.19 -8.23 -2.42
N MET A 87 0.06 -7.91 -1.14
CA MET A 87 1.20 -7.48 -0.32
C MET A 87 2.27 -8.58 -0.24
N ASP A 88 1.89 -9.85 -0.05
CA ASP A 88 2.84 -10.98 -0.02
C ASP A 88 3.63 -11.08 -1.33
N THR A 89 2.94 -10.93 -2.46
CA THR A 89 3.56 -10.95 -3.79
C THR A 89 4.55 -9.80 -3.96
N ILE A 90 4.16 -8.60 -3.53
CA ILE A 90 5.01 -7.40 -3.62
C ILE A 90 6.25 -7.55 -2.75
N GLU A 91 6.12 -8.06 -1.53
CA GLU A 91 7.24 -8.28 -0.61
C GLU A 91 8.25 -9.28 -1.19
N GLY A 92 7.78 -10.36 -1.81
CA GLY A 92 8.66 -11.32 -2.50
C GLY A 92 9.40 -10.71 -3.70
N GLN A 93 8.74 -9.87 -4.50
CA GLN A 93 9.42 -9.13 -5.58
C GLN A 93 10.43 -8.12 -5.02
N MET A 94 10.10 -7.46 -3.92
CA MET A 94 10.95 -6.46 -3.28
C MET A 94 12.26 -7.05 -2.76
N GLU A 95 12.24 -8.27 -2.23
CA GLU A 95 13.44 -9.01 -1.82
C GLU A 95 14.42 -9.17 -2.99
N GLY A 96 13.96 -9.74 -4.11
CA GLY A 96 14.81 -9.94 -5.28
C GLY A 96 15.31 -8.62 -5.90
N ILE A 97 14.51 -7.56 -5.90
CA ILE A 97 14.95 -6.25 -6.39
C ILE A 97 15.99 -5.63 -5.45
N ALA A 98 15.80 -5.72 -4.14
CA ALA A 98 16.74 -5.21 -3.16
C ALA A 98 18.12 -5.86 -3.31
N GLU A 99 18.17 -7.18 -3.47
CA GLU A 99 19.44 -7.90 -3.66
C GLU A 99 20.24 -7.39 -4.87
N ARG A 100 19.57 -7.08 -6.00
CA ARG A 100 20.24 -6.55 -7.20
C ARG A 100 20.91 -5.20 -6.97
N TYR A 101 20.39 -4.40 -6.04
CA TYR A 101 20.97 -3.12 -5.63
C TYR A 101 21.85 -3.24 -4.37
N GLY A 102 22.23 -4.46 -3.96
CA GLY A 102 23.07 -4.69 -2.77
C GLY A 102 22.38 -4.34 -1.45
N LEU A 103 21.04 -4.30 -1.43
CA LEU A 103 20.22 -4.02 -0.25
C LEU A 103 19.59 -5.31 0.29
N VAL A 104 19.25 -5.31 1.57
CA VAL A 104 18.49 -6.40 2.20
C VAL A 104 17.11 -5.90 2.55
N TYR A 105 16.08 -6.60 2.08
CA TYR A 105 14.70 -6.38 2.50
C TYR A 105 14.27 -7.42 3.53
N CYS A 106 13.82 -6.92 4.68
CA CYS A 106 13.14 -7.74 5.68
C CYS A 106 11.65 -7.36 5.68
N PRO A 107 10.75 -8.28 5.32
CA PRO A 107 9.30 -8.06 5.42
C PRO A 107 8.89 -7.65 6.84
N TYR A 108 7.76 -6.94 6.93
CA TYR A 108 7.19 -6.61 8.23
C TYR A 108 6.73 -7.88 8.93
N SER A 109 7.21 -8.10 10.15
CA SER A 109 6.76 -9.19 11.02
C SER A 109 5.72 -8.65 11.99
N GLU A 110 4.50 -9.20 11.91
CA GLU A 110 3.43 -8.88 12.86
C GLU A 110 3.74 -9.49 14.23
N PRO A 111 3.48 -8.78 15.35
CA PRO A 111 3.61 -9.36 16.67
C PRO A 111 2.68 -10.56 16.85
N GLU A 112 3.18 -11.65 17.43
CA GLU A 112 2.38 -12.84 17.75
C GLU A 112 1.15 -12.47 18.60
N SER A 113 -0.01 -12.96 18.20
CA SER A 113 -1.29 -12.77 18.90
C SER A 113 -2.03 -14.09 19.03
N SER A 114 -2.62 -14.33 20.21
CA SER A 114 -3.46 -15.51 20.46
C SER A 114 -4.92 -15.32 20.01
N GLN A 115 -5.29 -14.12 19.57
CA GLN A 115 -6.64 -13.81 19.12
C GLN A 115 -6.73 -13.91 17.60
N ALA A 116 -7.87 -14.43 17.11
CA ALA A 116 -8.15 -14.41 15.68
C ALA A 116 -8.17 -12.97 15.15
N PRO A 117 -7.58 -12.70 13.98
CA PRO A 117 -7.49 -11.35 13.45
C PRO A 117 -8.89 -10.80 13.12
N THR A 118 -9.13 -9.56 13.51
CA THR A 118 -10.34 -8.78 13.18
C THR A 118 -10.11 -7.98 11.90
N ASP A 119 -11.18 -7.55 11.22
CA ASP A 119 -11.05 -6.68 10.04
C ASP A 119 -10.23 -5.42 10.34
N LYS A 120 -10.42 -4.84 11.53
CA LYS A 120 -9.65 -3.68 11.99
C LYS A 120 -8.16 -3.99 12.12
N SER A 121 -7.80 -5.08 12.80
CA SER A 121 -6.38 -5.44 12.98
C SER A 121 -5.72 -5.82 11.65
N ARG A 122 -6.46 -6.48 10.75
CA ARG A 122 -5.97 -6.80 9.40
C ARG A 122 -5.65 -5.54 8.59
N VAL A 123 -6.55 -4.56 8.57
CA VAL A 123 -6.29 -3.26 7.91
C VAL A 123 -5.09 -2.54 8.54
N GLU A 124 -4.97 -2.56 9.88
CA GLU A 124 -3.83 -1.96 10.58
C GLU A 124 -2.51 -2.61 10.17
N THR A 125 -2.46 -3.94 10.11
CA THR A 125 -1.28 -4.69 9.67
C THR A 125 -0.94 -4.38 8.21
N ILE A 126 -1.93 -4.35 7.32
CA ILE A 126 -1.75 -3.94 5.91
C ILE A 126 -1.15 -2.53 5.81
N GLU A 127 -1.63 -1.57 6.60
CA GLU A 127 -1.09 -0.21 6.63
C GLU A 127 0.36 -0.16 7.15
N GLN A 128 0.75 -1.02 8.09
CA GLN A 128 2.14 -1.11 8.56
C GLN A 128 3.06 -1.75 7.51
N ARG A 129 2.61 -2.84 6.88
CA ARG A 129 3.31 -3.47 5.75
C ARG A 129 3.58 -2.46 4.64
N TYR A 130 2.58 -1.67 4.26
CA TYR A 130 2.75 -0.58 3.30
C TYR A 130 3.86 0.41 3.69
N LYS A 131 3.90 0.85 4.96
CA LYS A 131 4.95 1.80 5.41
C LYS A 131 6.35 1.19 5.32
N TYR A 132 6.50 -0.08 5.68
CA TYR A 132 7.76 -0.82 5.56
C TYR A 132 8.20 -0.92 4.10
N MET A 133 7.33 -1.40 3.23
CA MET A 133 7.61 -1.51 1.80
C MET A 133 7.91 -0.15 1.15
N ASN A 134 7.14 0.89 1.48
CA ASN A 134 7.37 2.23 0.95
C ASN A 134 8.72 2.82 1.40
N THR A 135 9.21 2.43 2.58
CA THR A 135 10.56 2.82 3.02
C THR A 135 11.62 2.16 2.16
N MET A 136 11.47 0.87 1.84
CA MET A 136 12.39 0.18 0.94
C MET A 136 12.31 0.73 -0.49
N VAL A 137 11.11 1.00 -1.02
CA VAL A 137 10.96 1.64 -2.34
C VAL A 137 11.71 2.97 -2.45
N LYS A 138 11.73 3.79 -1.40
CA LYS A 138 12.53 5.03 -1.39
C LYS A 138 14.03 4.74 -1.51
N LYS A 139 14.53 3.70 -0.83
CA LYS A 139 15.94 3.26 -0.94
C LYS A 139 16.25 2.73 -2.33
N LEU A 140 15.37 1.91 -2.89
CA LEU A 140 15.51 1.37 -4.25
C LEU A 140 15.54 2.47 -5.30
N LYS A 141 14.70 3.50 -5.17
CA LYS A 141 14.76 4.68 -6.06
C LYS A 141 16.09 5.40 -5.97
N ALA A 142 16.61 5.61 -4.76
CA ALA A 142 17.91 6.26 -4.58
C ALA A 142 19.05 5.43 -5.20
N ALA A 143 19.06 4.11 -4.98
CA ALA A 143 20.05 3.21 -5.58
C ALA A 143 19.98 3.22 -7.12
N LYS A 144 18.76 3.15 -7.70
CA LYS A 144 18.55 3.19 -9.15
C LYS A 144 19.06 4.49 -9.80
N GLU A 145 18.95 5.64 -9.13
CA GLU A 145 19.48 6.89 -9.69
C GLU A 145 21.01 6.93 -9.64
N ILE A 146 21.66 6.34 -8.62
CA ILE A 146 23.12 6.21 -8.57
C ILE A 146 23.64 5.33 -9.71
N ASP A 147 23.03 4.16 -9.94
CA ASP A 147 23.44 3.26 -11.03
C ASP A 147 23.35 3.94 -12.41
N LYS A 148 22.36 4.81 -12.63
CA LYS A 148 22.24 5.57 -13.89
C LYS A 148 23.35 6.61 -14.08
N GLU A 149 23.86 7.18 -13.00
CA GLU A 149 24.97 8.12 -13.06
C GLU A 149 26.27 7.39 -13.42
N ASP A 150 26.48 6.19 -12.88
CA ASP A 150 27.64 5.33 -13.21
C ASP A 150 27.60 4.84 -14.67
N ASP A 151 26.43 4.59 -15.25
CA ASP A 151 26.27 4.19 -16.66
C ASP A 151 26.44 5.35 -17.67
N ALA A 152 26.51 6.61 -17.20
CA ALA A 152 26.57 7.81 -18.04
C ALA A 152 27.98 8.42 -18.19
N GLU A 153 29.00 7.87 -17.52
CA GLU A 153 30.43 8.19 -17.69
C GLU A 153 31.13 7.26 -18.69
#